data_AF-A0A7Y6UDU2-F1
#
_entry.id   AF-A0A7Y6UDU2-F1
#
_cell.length_a   1.000
_cell.length_b   1.000
_cell.length_c   1.000
_cell.angle_alpha   90.00
_cell.angle_beta   90.00
_cell.angle_gamma   90.00
#
_symmetry.space_group_name_H-M   'P 1'
#
loop_
_entity.id
_entity.type
_entity.pdbx_description
1 polymer ?
#
loop_
_entity_poly.entity_id
_entity_poly.type
_entity_poly.pdbx_seq_one_letter_code
_entity_poly.pdbx_strand_id
1 'polypeptide(L)'
;MSEVDLLERARALEAIGILTRSATHDLNNQMAAIMSFADLVLEALPFEHPVRDAIEEIRLAGTRAIAKTRELDKWARTLAPIGTHS
;
A
#
# COMPACT_ATOMS: atom_id res chain seq x y z
N MET A 1 25.31 -7.86 25.42
CA MET A 1 24.13 -7.11 24.96
C MET A 1 23.08 -7.28 26.03
N SER A 2 22.54 -6.20 26.58
CA SER A 2 21.62 -6.26 27.73
C SER A 2 20.20 -6.64 27.28
N GLU A 3 19.39 -7.17 28.19
CA GLU A 3 17.97 -7.46 27.94
C GLU A 3 17.16 -6.18 27.66
N VAL A 4 17.61 -5.05 28.23
CA VAL A 4 17.07 -3.71 27.97
C VAL A 4 17.34 -3.28 26.53
N ASP A 5 18.55 -3.51 26.01
CA ASP A 5 18.92 -3.18 24.62
C ASP A 5 18.05 -3.97 23.61
N LEU A 6 17.72 -5.23 23.93
CA LEU A 6 16.86 -6.08 23.10
C LEU A 6 15.42 -5.57 23.09
N LEU A 7 14.89 -5.16 24.24
CA LEU A 7 13.54 -4.62 24.37
C LEU A 7 13.39 -3.29 23.63
N GLU A 8 14.36 -2.39 23.75
CA GLU A 8 14.37 -1.11 23.02
C GLU A 8 14.41 -1.33 21.50
N ARG A 9 15.25 -2.27 21.04
CA ARG A 9 15.33 -2.62 19.63
C ARG A 9 14.04 -3.25 19.10
N ALA A 10 13.37 -4.07 19.90
CA ALA A 10 12.06 -4.64 19.55
C ALA A 10 10.99 -3.55 19.40
N ARG A 11 10.93 -2.59 20.33
CA ARG A 11 9.99 -1.44 20.26
C ARG A 11 10.24 -0.55 19.05
N ALA A 12 11.51 -0.32 18.70
CA ALA A 12 11.84 0.46 17.52
C ALA A 12 11.36 -0.23 16.22
N LEU A 13 11.53 -1.55 16.12
CA LEU A 13 11.02 -2.33 14.98
C LEU A 13 9.49 -2.33 14.92
N GLU A 14 8.81 -2.43 16.06
CA GLU A 14 7.35 -2.34 16.15
C GLU A 14 6.84 -0.98 15.66
N ALA A 15 7.47 0.12 16.10
CA ALA A 15 7.12 1.46 15.63
C ALA A 15 7.28 1.60 14.11
N ILE A 16 8.36 1.05 13.54
CA ILE A 16 8.58 1.01 12.07
C ILE A 16 7.46 0.23 11.38
N GLY A 17 7.06 -0.92 11.92
CA GLY A 17 5.96 -1.73 11.39
C GLY A 17 4.63 -0.99 11.38
N ILE A 18 4.29 -0.29 12.47
CA ILE A 18 3.06 0.51 12.58
C ILE A 18 3.05 1.65 11.55
N LEU A 19 4.14 2.43 11.47
CA LEU A 19 4.26 3.54 10.52
C LEU A 19 4.15 3.07 9.07
N THR A 20 4.83 1.97 8.74
CA THR A 20 4.81 1.38 7.38
C THR A 20 3.41 0.90 7.01
N ARG A 21 2.66 0.31 7.95
CA ARG A 21 1.28 -0.12 7.73
C ARG A 21 0.34 1.06 7.47
N SER A 22 0.45 2.13 8.27
CA SER A 22 -0.34 3.35 8.07
C SER A 22 -0.05 3.97 6.70
N ALA A 23 1.23 4.15 6.35
CA ALA A 23 1.63 4.71 5.07
C ALA A 23 1.16 3.86 3.88
N THR A 24 1.27 2.52 4.00
CA THR A 24 0.80 1.58 2.97
C THR A 24 -0.71 1.64 2.78
N HIS A 25 -1.47 1.74 3.88
CA HIS A 25 -2.91 1.91 3.84
C HIS A 25 -3.30 3.20 3.10
N ASP A 26 -2.68 4.32 3.43
CA ASP A 26 -3.00 5.62 2.82
C ASP A 26 -2.64 5.65 1.33
N LEU A 27 -1.51 5.06 0.94
CA LEU A 27 -1.14 4.86 -0.47
C LEU A 27 -2.18 4.01 -1.20
N ASN A 28 -2.64 2.91 -0.61
CA ASN A 28 -3.65 2.06 -1.23
C ASN A 28 -4.97 2.80 -1.43
N ASN A 29 -5.35 3.67 -0.49
CA ASN A 29 -6.57 4.48 -0.60
C ASN A 29 -6.46 5.50 -1.75
N GLN A 30 -5.33 6.19 -1.88
CA GLN A 30 -5.10 7.13 -2.99
C GLN A 30 -5.11 6.41 -4.33
N MET A 31 -4.44 5.25 -4.42
CA MET A 31 -4.41 4.45 -5.64
C MET A 31 -5.80 3.91 -6.02
N ALA A 32 -6.60 3.49 -5.03
CA ALA A 32 -7.97 3.05 -5.27
C ALA A 32 -8.82 4.19 -5.86
N ALA A 33 -8.70 5.41 -5.34
CA ALA A 33 -9.39 6.57 -5.89
C ALA A 33 -8.95 6.89 -7.32
N ILE A 34 -7.64 6.90 -7.60
CA ILE A 34 -7.10 7.15 -8.95
C ILE A 34 -7.62 6.11 -9.95
N MET A 35 -7.59 4.83 -9.59
CA MET A 35 -8.09 3.77 -10.47
C MET A 35 -9.60 3.88 -10.67
N SER A 36 -10.37 4.23 -9.65
CA SER A 36 -11.81 4.45 -9.79
C SER A 36 -12.13 5.58 -10.76
N PHE A 37 -11.38 6.69 -10.73
CA PHE A 37 -11.54 7.74 -11.75
C PHE A 37 -11.13 7.26 -13.15
N ALA A 38 -10.07 6.46 -13.27
CA ALA A 38 -9.69 5.86 -14.55
C ALA A 38 -10.81 4.96 -15.10
N ASP A 39 -11.43 4.15 -14.25
CA ASP A 39 -12.58 3.30 -14.61
C ASP A 39 -13.77 4.14 -15.10
N LEU A 40 -14.12 5.21 -14.38
CA LEU A 40 -15.21 6.12 -14.79
C LEU A 40 -14.91 6.81 -16.14
N VAL A 41 -13.66 7.19 -16.39
CA VAL A 41 -13.25 7.76 -17.68
C VAL A 41 -13.35 6.71 -18.79
N LEU A 42 -12.94 5.47 -18.54
CA LEU A 42 -13.04 4.38 -19.52
C LEU A 42 -14.49 4.01 -19.86
N GLU A 43 -15.41 4.13 -18.91
CA GLU A 43 -16.85 3.96 -19.14
C GLU A 43 -17.45 5.10 -19.97
N ALA A 44 -16.96 6.33 -19.80
CA ALA A 44 -17.47 7.51 -20.50
C ALA A 44 -16.90 7.69 -21.91
N LEU A 45 -15.72 7.14 -22.21
CA LEU A 45 -15.07 7.28 -23.51
C LEU A 45 -15.61 6.29 -24.55
N PRO A 46 -15.76 6.72 -25.83
CA PRO A 46 -15.94 5.79 -26.95
C PRO A 46 -14.80 4.78 -27.02
N PHE A 47 -15.10 3.58 -27.52
CA PHE A 47 -14.12 2.49 -27.61
C PHE A 47 -12.90 2.88 -28.46
N GLU A 48 -13.10 3.63 -29.54
CA GLU A 48 -12.03 4.06 -30.46
C GLU A 48 -11.34 5.37 -30.03
N HIS A 49 -11.63 5.88 -28.83
CA HIS A 49 -11.08 7.17 -28.41
C HIS A 49 -9.54 7.06 -28.21
N PRO A 50 -8.74 7.98 -28.79
CA PRO A 50 -7.28 7.83 -28.87
C PRO A 50 -6.55 7.83 -27.51
N VAL A 51 -7.16 8.33 -26.45
CA VAL A 51 -6.55 8.31 -25.10
C VAL A 51 -6.94 7.10 -24.26
N ARG A 52 -7.84 6.23 -24.75
CA ARG A 52 -8.36 5.10 -23.97
C ARG A 52 -7.23 4.18 -23.49
N ASP A 53 -6.28 3.85 -24.37
CA ASP A 53 -5.10 3.05 -24.04
C ASP A 53 -4.24 3.68 -22.93
N ALA A 54 -4.09 5.00 -22.93
CA ALA A 54 -3.35 5.70 -21.89
C ALA A 54 -4.04 5.62 -20.53
N ILE A 55 -5.38 5.69 -20.51
CA ILE A 55 -6.17 5.54 -19.27
C ILE A 55 -6.13 4.08 -18.78
N GLU A 56 -6.18 3.10 -19.68
CA GLU A 56 -5.99 1.68 -19.32
C GLU A 56 -4.61 1.43 -18.71
N GLU A 57 -3.55 2.05 -19.24
CA GLU A 57 -2.20 1.93 -18.70
C GLU A 57 -2.08 2.59 -17.31
N ILE A 58 -2.75 3.72 -17.07
CA ILE A 58 -2.83 4.34 -15.73
C ILE A 58 -3.48 3.38 -14.73
N ARG A 59 -4.61 2.76 -15.11
CA ARG A 59 -5.31 1.78 -14.27
C ARG A 59 -4.44 0.57 -13.97
N LEU A 60 -3.76 0.04 -14.99
CA LEU A 60 -2.86 -1.10 -14.87
C LEU A 60 -1.64 -0.77 -13.99
N ALA A 61 -1.03 0.41 -14.19
CA ALA A 61 0.04 0.90 -13.34
C ALA A 61 -0.40 1.01 -11.88
N GLY A 62 -1.63 1.47 -11.64
CA GLY A 62 -2.17 1.56 -10.29
C GLY A 62 -2.38 0.20 -9.63
N THR A 63 -2.84 -0.78 -10.40
CA THR A 63 -2.99 -2.17 -9.94
C THR A 63 -1.64 -2.76 -9.55
N ARG A 64 -0.60 -2.53 -10.36
CA ARG A 64 0.79 -2.96 -10.06
C ARG A 64 1.35 -2.27 -8.82
N ALA A 65 1.05 -0.99 -8.61
CA ALA A 65 1.48 -0.25 -7.41
C ALA A 65 0.88 -0.85 -6.14
N ILE A 66 -0.43 -1.15 -6.13
CA ILE A 66 -1.09 -1.81 -4.99
C ILE A 66 -0.53 -3.21 -4.76
N ALA A 67 -0.17 -3.95 -5.81
CA ALA A 67 0.46 -5.25 -5.65
C ALA A 67 1.81 -5.14 -4.91
N LYS A 68 2.63 -4.12 -5.23
CA LYS A 68 3.90 -3.86 -4.53
C LYS A 68 3.71 -3.41 -3.08
N THR A 69 2.73 -2.53 -2.82
CA THR A 69 2.48 -2.06 -1.45
C THR A 69 2.00 -3.19 -0.53
N ARG A 70 1.28 -4.19 -1.07
CA ARG A 70 0.92 -5.41 -0.31
C ARG A 70 2.15 -6.19 0.18
N GLU A 71 3.27 -6.16 -0.53
CA GLU A 71 4.51 -6.79 -0.07
C GLU A 71 5.11 -6.04 1.12
N LEU A 72 5.07 -4.70 1.10
CA LEU A 72 5.47 -3.85 2.22
C LEU A 72 4.58 -4.06 3.46
N ASP A 73 3.26 -4.16 3.26
CA ASP A 73 2.32 -4.44 4.37
C ASP A 73 2.60 -5.80 5.03
N LYS A 74 2.91 -6.83 4.23
CA LYS A 74 3.28 -8.16 4.77
C LYS A 74 4.50 -8.05 5.68
N TRP A 75 5.55 -7.35 5.25
CA TRP A 75 6.74 -7.09 6.06
C TRP A 75 6.41 -6.28 7.32
N ALA A 76 5.61 -5.23 7.19
CA ALA A 76 5.18 -4.39 8.30
C ALA A 76 4.43 -5.18 9.39
N ARG A 77 3.66 -6.21 9.01
CA ARG A 77 2.98 -7.12 9.94
C ARG A 77 3.93 -8.01 10.73
N THR A 78 5.05 -8.42 10.13
CA THR A 78 6.10 -9.16 10.85
C THR A 78 6.81 -8.28 11.88
N LEU A 79 6.98 -6.98 11.58
CA LEU A 79 7.63 -6.03 12.47
C LEU A 79 6.72 -5.55 13.61
N ALA A 80 5.40 -5.51 13.39
CA ALA A 80 4.38 -5.14 14.37
C ALA A 80 3.28 -6.22 14.48
N PRO A 81 3.59 -7.38 15.09
CA PRO A 81 2.62 -8.43 15.32
C PRO A 81 1.55 -7.95 16.29
N ILE A 82 0.29 -8.22 16.00
CA ILE A 82 -0.83 -7.82 16.85
C ILE A 82 -0.79 -8.71 18.10
N GLY A 83 -0.33 -8.16 19.23
CA GLY A 83 -0.43 -8.75 20.56
C GLY A 83 0.79 -9.56 21.04
N THR A 84 1.64 -8.91 21.84
CA THR A 84 2.31 -9.54 23.00
C THR A 84 2.14 -8.62 24.21
N HIS A 85 0.91 -8.26 24.53
CA HIS A 85 0.54 -7.73 25.84
C HIS A 85 -0.53 -8.69 26.39
N SER A 86 -0.06 -9.70 27.11
CA SER A 86 -0.82 -10.57 28.01
C SER A 86 -0.03 -10.69 29.30
#